data_AF-A0A7C6ULA9-F1
#
_entry.id   AF-A0A7C6ULA9-F1
#
_cell.length_a   1.000
_cell.length_b   1.000
_cell.length_c   1.000
_cell.angle_alpha   90.00
_cell.angle_beta   90.00
_cell.angle_gamma   90.00
#
_symmetry.space_group_name_H-M   'P 1'
#
loop_
_entity.id
_entity.type
_entity.pdbx_description
1 polymer ?
#
loop_
_entity_poly.entity_id
_entity_poly.type
_entity_poly.pdbx_seq_one_letter_code
_entity_poly.pdbx_strand_id
1 'polypeptide(L)'
;APSLVEEVGIQNMLNYVPNEVGEKEILEYVNKVSNDVKYLPDNELSQEMDRGIAKVAVKLAVQRHVGRIETVYGPFGASHVQYGKDLTELDLMIGTGGILTNCDNPSEILKYGTYDLKYPEVLAPKEPEFLLDKDYILSSIGLLTEIVPDKAFTLAKKHLKKI
;
A
#
# COMPACT_ATOMS: atom_id res chain seq x y z
N ALA A 1 5.71 4.67 11.65
CA ALA A 1 6.80 3.89 11.04
C ALA A 1 7.34 2.75 11.94
N PRO A 2 7.43 2.85 13.29
CA PRO A 2 8.01 1.77 14.11
C PRO A 2 7.17 0.49 14.09
N SER A 3 5.84 0.63 14.12
CA SER A 3 4.89 -0.49 14.00
C SER A 3 4.98 -1.24 12.66
N LEU A 4 5.43 -0.58 11.59
CA LEU A 4 5.66 -1.23 10.31
C LEU A 4 6.90 -2.13 10.37
N VAL A 5 7.96 -1.64 11.02
CA VAL A 5 9.19 -2.40 11.24
C VAL A 5 8.94 -3.61 12.14
N GLU A 6 8.13 -3.45 13.18
CA GLU A 6 7.74 -4.55 14.07
C GLU A 6 6.97 -5.66 13.34
N GLU A 7 6.03 -5.28 12.47
CA GLU A 7 5.22 -6.26 11.72
C GLU A 7 6.03 -6.97 10.62
N VAL A 8 6.78 -6.20 9.84
CA VAL A 8 7.45 -6.71 8.62
C VAL A 8 8.81 -7.33 8.94
N GLY A 9 9.49 -6.80 9.95
CA GLY A 9 10.85 -7.13 10.30
C GLY A 9 11.87 -6.38 9.43
N ILE A 10 12.97 -5.94 10.06
CA ILE A 10 14.07 -5.19 9.42
C ILE A 10 14.70 -5.92 8.23
N GLN A 11 14.91 -7.23 8.36
CA GLN A 11 15.51 -8.03 7.28
C GLN A 11 14.67 -7.98 6.00
N ASN A 12 13.34 -8.00 6.15
CA ASN A 12 12.45 -7.91 5.01
C ASN A 12 12.40 -6.49 4.43
N MET A 13 12.53 -5.45 5.29
CA MET A 13 12.59 -4.04 4.85
C MET A 13 13.80 -3.77 3.96
N LEU A 14 14.95 -4.41 4.21
CA LEU A 14 16.17 -4.26 3.41
C LEU A 14 15.95 -4.59 1.92
N ASN A 15 15.01 -5.49 1.60
CA ASN A 15 14.70 -5.85 0.22
C ASN A 15 14.03 -4.72 -0.59
N TYR A 16 13.61 -3.63 0.08
CA TYR A 16 12.85 -2.53 -0.53
C TYR A 16 13.61 -1.21 -0.51
N VAL A 17 14.80 -1.15 0.10
CA VAL A 17 15.65 0.04 0.15
C VAL A 17 16.97 -0.21 -0.61
N PRO A 18 17.78 0.82 -0.92
CA PRO A 18 19.05 0.63 -1.60
C PRO A 18 20.01 -0.29 -0.85
N ASN A 19 20.78 -1.10 -1.57
CA ASN A 19 21.72 -2.10 -1.02
C ASN A 19 22.80 -1.51 -0.10
N GLU A 20 23.06 -0.21 -0.21
CA GLU A 20 24.03 0.53 0.60
C GLU A 20 23.51 0.81 2.01
N VAL A 21 22.20 0.66 2.25
CA VAL A 21 21.55 0.90 3.53
C VAL A 21 21.57 -0.37 4.37
N GLY A 22 22.13 -0.31 5.56
CA GLY A 22 22.10 -1.39 6.54
C GLY A 22 20.91 -1.32 7.49
N GLU A 23 20.81 -2.31 8.37
CA GLU A 23 19.74 -2.42 9.38
C GLU A 23 19.69 -1.21 10.32
N LYS A 24 20.87 -0.72 10.70
CA LYS A 24 21.03 0.37 11.66
C LYS A 24 20.54 1.69 11.03
N GLU A 25 20.87 1.92 9.78
CA GLU A 25 20.49 3.09 9.01
C GLU A 25 18.97 3.16 8.83
N ILE A 26 18.31 2.04 8.51
CA ILE A 26 16.83 1.98 8.45
C ILE A 26 16.23 2.32 9.82
N LEU A 27 16.74 1.73 10.89
CA LEU A 27 16.24 1.97 12.25
C LEU A 27 16.37 3.44 12.66
N GLU A 28 17.54 4.03 12.43
CA GLU A 28 17.79 5.45 12.71
C GLU A 28 16.87 6.34 11.89
N TYR A 29 16.68 6.02 10.61
CA TYR A 29 15.80 6.77 9.74
C TYR A 29 14.33 6.65 10.16
N VAL A 30 13.84 5.45 10.44
CA VAL A 30 12.48 5.20 10.95
C VAL A 30 12.24 5.96 12.26
N ASN A 31 13.22 5.96 13.17
CA ASN A 31 13.13 6.72 14.41
C ASN A 31 13.12 8.23 14.15
N LYS A 32 13.93 8.73 13.22
CA LYS A 32 13.95 10.15 12.83
C LYS A 32 12.59 10.61 12.32
N VAL A 33 12.04 9.93 11.31
CA VAL A 33 10.74 10.30 10.72
C VAL A 33 9.55 10.08 11.66
N SER A 34 9.70 9.21 12.65
CA SER A 34 8.66 9.00 13.68
C SER A 34 8.64 10.09 14.74
N ASN A 35 9.81 10.63 15.09
CA ASN A 35 9.92 11.71 16.08
C ASN A 35 9.70 13.09 15.46
N ASP A 36 10.00 13.26 14.17
CA ASP A 36 9.73 14.50 13.42
C ASP A 36 8.81 14.22 12.22
N VAL A 37 7.50 14.34 12.47
CA VAL A 37 6.45 14.14 11.45
C VAL A 37 6.46 15.18 10.32
N LYS A 38 7.21 16.28 10.47
CA LYS A 38 7.36 17.32 9.43
C LYS A 38 8.60 17.10 8.58
N TYR A 39 9.45 16.14 8.94
CA TYR A 39 10.64 15.82 8.18
C TYR A 39 10.26 15.42 6.76
N LEU A 40 10.95 16.01 5.79
CA LEU A 40 10.89 15.60 4.39
C LEU A 40 12.28 15.12 3.98
N PRO A 41 12.37 14.04 3.18
CA PRO A 41 13.63 13.59 2.59
C PRO A 41 14.36 14.73 1.87
N ASP A 42 15.58 15.03 2.30
CA ASP A 42 16.41 16.14 1.78
C ASP A 42 17.46 15.67 0.76
N ASN A 43 17.66 14.35 0.63
CA ASN A 43 18.62 13.74 -0.28
C ASN A 43 18.05 12.47 -0.95
N GLU A 44 18.67 12.06 -2.05
CA GLU A 44 18.23 10.91 -2.86
C GLU A 44 18.16 9.60 -2.07
N LEU A 45 19.14 9.33 -1.21
CA LEU A 45 19.15 8.13 -0.37
C LEU A 45 17.94 8.10 0.57
N SER A 46 17.64 9.22 1.25
CA SER A 46 16.48 9.33 2.13
C SER A 46 15.15 9.22 1.37
N GLN A 47 15.09 9.71 0.14
CA GLN A 47 13.92 9.58 -0.72
C GLN A 47 13.69 8.12 -1.13
N GLU A 48 14.75 7.39 -1.50
CA GLU A 48 14.67 5.97 -1.79
C GLU A 48 14.28 5.14 -0.56
N MET A 49 14.80 5.49 0.62
CA MET A 49 14.36 4.86 1.86
C MET A 49 12.87 5.10 2.14
N ASP A 50 12.38 6.33 1.97
CA ASP A 50 10.96 6.67 2.10
C ASP A 50 10.10 5.90 1.08
N ARG A 51 10.54 5.82 -0.18
CA ARG A 51 9.89 5.03 -1.23
C ARG A 51 9.82 3.56 -0.83
N GLY A 52 10.92 2.99 -0.34
CA GLY A 52 10.98 1.61 0.14
C GLY A 52 9.99 1.33 1.28
N ILE A 53 9.97 2.20 2.29
CA ILE A 53 9.02 2.13 3.41
C ILE A 53 7.58 2.20 2.90
N ALA A 54 7.29 3.09 1.95
CA ALA A 54 5.96 3.23 1.36
C ALA A 54 5.52 1.98 0.57
N LYS A 55 6.43 1.37 -0.20
CA LYS A 55 6.18 0.11 -0.93
C LYS A 55 5.75 -1.00 0.04
N VAL A 56 6.48 -1.14 1.14
CA VAL A 56 6.16 -2.10 2.21
C VAL A 56 4.83 -1.77 2.87
N ALA A 57 4.57 -0.50 3.17
CA ALA A 57 3.33 -0.06 3.78
C ALA A 57 2.11 -0.39 2.91
N VAL A 58 2.20 -0.15 1.60
CA VAL A 58 1.13 -0.51 0.64
C VAL A 58 0.92 -2.02 0.61
N LYS A 59 1.99 -2.81 0.47
CA LYS A 59 1.91 -4.27 0.45
C LYS A 59 1.20 -4.81 1.68
N LEU A 60 1.62 -4.36 2.86
CA LEU A 60 1.03 -4.79 4.13
C LEU A 60 -0.42 -4.32 4.28
N ALA A 61 -0.73 -3.08 3.88
CA ALA A 61 -2.09 -2.55 3.93
C ALA A 61 -3.03 -3.41 3.09
N VAL A 62 -2.64 -3.78 1.86
CA VAL A 62 -3.45 -4.68 1.02
C VAL A 62 -3.58 -6.06 1.65
N GLN A 63 -2.47 -6.66 2.11
CA GLN A 63 -2.47 -7.99 2.73
C GLN A 63 -3.42 -8.11 3.94
N ARG A 64 -3.65 -7.01 4.66
CA ARG A 64 -4.59 -6.95 5.80
C ARG A 64 -6.08 -6.92 5.40
N HIS A 65 -6.39 -6.55 4.16
CA HIS A 65 -7.77 -6.35 3.69
C HIS A 65 -8.21 -7.39 2.66
N VAL A 66 -7.26 -8.05 2.00
CA VAL A 66 -7.53 -9.15 1.06
C VAL A 66 -7.70 -10.47 1.80
N GLY A 67 -8.45 -11.38 1.17
CA GLY A 67 -8.55 -12.75 1.59
C GLY A 67 -7.34 -13.59 1.20
N ARG A 68 -7.34 -14.83 1.70
CA ARG A 68 -6.32 -15.84 1.40
C ARG A 68 -6.94 -17.20 1.12
N ILE A 69 -6.27 -18.00 0.31
CA ILE A 69 -6.61 -19.41 0.08
C ILE A 69 -5.64 -20.29 0.89
N GLU A 70 -6.18 -21.10 1.80
CA GLU A 70 -5.39 -22.09 2.53
C GLU A 70 -5.70 -23.50 2.04
N THR A 71 -4.67 -24.34 1.99
CA THR A 71 -4.84 -25.76 1.68
C THR A 71 -5.00 -26.54 2.97
N VAL A 72 -6.18 -27.13 3.18
CA VAL A 72 -6.51 -27.96 4.33
C VAL A 72 -6.45 -29.43 3.91
N TYR A 73 -5.76 -30.25 4.68
CA TYR A 73 -5.62 -31.68 4.43
C TYR A 73 -6.54 -32.49 5.34
N GLY A 74 -7.40 -33.30 4.75
CA GLY A 74 -8.30 -34.20 5.45
C GLY A 74 -8.18 -35.65 4.99
N PRO A 75 -9.01 -36.56 5.55
CA PRO A 75 -9.00 -37.99 5.21
C PRO A 75 -9.26 -38.29 3.73
N PHE A 76 -9.89 -37.35 3.01
CA PHE A 76 -10.24 -37.46 1.59
C PHE A 76 -9.31 -36.67 0.66
N GLY A 77 -8.19 -36.13 1.17
CA GLY A 77 -7.21 -35.37 0.39
C GLY A 77 -7.15 -33.89 0.73
N ALA A 78 -6.56 -33.10 -0.18
CA ALA A 78 -6.41 -31.66 -0.05
C ALA A 78 -7.67 -30.91 -0.51
N SER A 79 -8.08 -29.90 0.25
CA SER A 79 -9.15 -28.97 -0.10
C SER A 79 -8.65 -27.54 0.06
N HIS A 80 -9.10 -26.64 -0.82
CA HIS A 80 -8.76 -25.23 -0.75
C HIS A 80 -9.90 -24.45 -0.07
N VAL A 81 -9.57 -23.72 0.98
CA VAL A 81 -10.51 -22.92 1.76
C VAL A 81 -10.13 -21.45 1.63
N GLN A 82 -11.08 -20.63 1.19
CA GLN A 82 -10.90 -19.19 1.18
C GLN A 82 -11.31 -18.58 2.52
N TYR A 83 -10.46 -17.70 3.04
CA TYR A 83 -10.75 -16.82 4.16
C TYR A 83 -10.73 -15.36 3.69
N GLY A 84 -11.70 -14.55 4.10
CA GLY A 84 -11.75 -13.13 3.71
C GLY A 84 -12.24 -12.90 2.28
N LYS A 85 -12.00 -11.68 1.75
CA LYS A 85 -12.55 -11.21 0.47
C LYS A 85 -11.64 -11.55 -0.69
N ASP A 86 -12.20 -12.04 -1.79
CA ASP A 86 -11.47 -12.08 -3.04
C ASP A 86 -11.49 -10.69 -3.67
N LEU A 87 -10.32 -10.05 -3.80
CA LEU A 87 -10.16 -8.76 -4.46
C LEU A 87 -9.33 -8.88 -5.75
N THR A 88 -9.12 -10.09 -6.25
CA THR A 88 -8.29 -10.32 -7.45
C THR A 88 -8.82 -9.60 -8.69
N GLU A 89 -10.15 -9.47 -8.81
CA GLU A 89 -10.87 -8.80 -9.90
C GLU A 89 -11.29 -7.36 -9.54
N LEU A 90 -10.61 -6.72 -8.58
CA LEU A 90 -10.90 -5.33 -8.21
C LEU A 90 -10.36 -4.37 -9.29
N ASP A 91 -11.25 -3.61 -9.93
CA ASP A 91 -10.91 -2.71 -11.04
C ASP A 91 -10.09 -1.49 -10.64
N LEU A 92 -10.19 -1.02 -9.40
CA LEU A 92 -9.67 0.28 -8.98
C LEU A 92 -8.90 0.19 -7.67
N MET A 93 -7.71 0.79 -7.64
CA MET A 93 -6.93 1.02 -6.43
C MET A 93 -6.63 2.51 -6.30
N ILE A 94 -7.14 3.13 -5.24
CA ILE A 94 -6.97 4.57 -4.99
C ILE A 94 -5.89 4.77 -3.94
N GLY A 95 -4.78 5.39 -4.35
CA GLY A 95 -3.72 5.85 -3.46
C GLY A 95 -4.08 7.18 -2.81
N THR A 96 -3.94 7.25 -1.49
CA THR A 96 -4.06 8.48 -0.70
C THR A 96 -2.92 8.55 0.32
N GLY A 97 -2.31 9.72 0.50
CA GLY A 97 -1.22 9.90 1.46
C GLY A 97 -0.05 10.76 0.94
N GLY A 98 0.69 11.36 1.88
CA GLY A 98 1.80 12.29 1.63
C GLY A 98 2.85 11.80 0.65
N ILE A 99 3.31 10.56 0.84
CA ILE A 99 4.35 9.99 -0.02
C ILE A 99 3.85 9.67 -1.44
N LEU A 100 2.57 9.36 -1.60
CA LEU A 100 1.99 9.07 -2.92
C LEU A 100 1.71 10.34 -3.72
N THR A 101 1.36 11.45 -3.05
CA THR A 101 1.06 12.72 -3.72
C THR A 101 2.31 13.51 -4.11
N ASN A 102 3.43 13.32 -3.39
CA ASN A 102 4.68 14.05 -3.57
C ASN A 102 5.82 13.20 -4.19
N CYS A 103 5.55 11.96 -4.60
CA CYS A 103 6.51 11.13 -5.32
C CYS A 103 6.35 11.33 -6.83
N ASP A 104 7.46 11.25 -7.57
CA ASP A 104 7.45 11.35 -9.03
C ASP A 104 6.74 10.16 -9.70
N ASN A 105 6.76 8.98 -9.07
CA ASN A 105 6.22 7.74 -9.65
C ASN A 105 5.38 6.93 -8.65
N PRO A 106 4.19 7.43 -8.23
CA PRO A 106 3.34 6.77 -7.23
C PRO A 106 2.85 5.39 -7.67
N SER A 107 2.69 5.17 -8.98
CA SER A 107 2.26 3.90 -9.55
C SER A 107 3.26 2.77 -9.26
N GLU A 108 4.55 3.07 -9.12
CA GLU A 108 5.55 2.08 -8.71
C GLU A 108 5.34 1.62 -7.26
N ILE A 109 4.92 2.51 -6.38
CA ILE A 109 4.63 2.19 -4.98
C ILE A 109 3.35 1.35 -4.90
N LEU A 110 2.30 1.77 -5.61
CA LEU A 110 0.99 1.08 -5.59
C LEU A 110 1.06 -0.35 -6.16
N LYS A 111 1.94 -0.61 -7.12
CA LYS A 111 2.19 -1.96 -7.65
C LYS A 111 2.60 -2.98 -6.59
N TYR A 112 3.18 -2.57 -5.47
CA TYR A 112 3.50 -3.52 -4.39
C TYR A 112 2.27 -4.03 -3.64
N GLY A 113 1.10 -3.40 -3.87
CA GLY A 113 -0.20 -3.87 -3.42
C GLY A 113 -0.92 -4.78 -4.42
N THR A 114 -0.37 -5.06 -5.59
CA THR A 114 -1.01 -5.97 -6.55
C THR A 114 -0.66 -7.42 -6.28
N TYR A 115 -1.33 -8.33 -6.98
CA TYR A 115 -1.09 -9.76 -6.94
C TYR A 115 0.39 -10.11 -7.14
N ASP A 116 0.91 -10.96 -6.26
CA ASP A 116 2.31 -11.40 -6.25
C ASP A 116 2.36 -12.90 -6.51
N LEU A 117 2.97 -13.31 -7.63
CA LEU A 117 3.11 -14.71 -8.00
C LEU A 117 3.92 -15.54 -6.98
N LYS A 118 4.71 -14.88 -6.12
CA LYS A 118 5.43 -15.54 -5.02
C LYS A 118 4.50 -15.94 -3.87
N TYR A 119 3.35 -15.30 -3.75
CA TYR A 119 2.34 -15.53 -2.72
C TYR A 119 0.96 -15.71 -3.36
N PRO A 120 0.78 -16.75 -4.20
CA PRO A 120 -0.43 -16.94 -4.99
C PRO A 120 -1.68 -17.18 -4.13
N GLU A 121 -1.50 -17.53 -2.86
CA GLU A 121 -2.55 -17.66 -1.87
C GLU A 121 -3.19 -16.32 -1.46
N VAL A 122 -2.54 -15.18 -1.72
CA VAL A 122 -3.04 -13.86 -1.35
C VAL A 122 -3.92 -13.30 -2.47
N LEU A 123 -5.20 -13.05 -2.16
CA LEU A 123 -6.21 -12.62 -3.13
C LEU A 123 -6.19 -11.12 -3.39
N ALA A 124 -5.00 -10.59 -3.70
CA ALA A 124 -4.79 -9.19 -4.03
C ALA A 124 -5.18 -8.85 -5.48
N PRO A 125 -5.52 -7.58 -5.79
CA PRO A 125 -5.90 -7.15 -7.13
C PRO A 125 -4.82 -7.46 -8.17
N LYS A 126 -5.19 -8.07 -9.29
CA LYS A 126 -4.23 -8.45 -10.35
C LYS A 126 -3.85 -7.28 -11.24
N GLU A 127 -4.86 -6.62 -11.82
CA GLU A 127 -4.67 -5.53 -12.79
C GLU A 127 -5.57 -4.33 -12.45
N PRO A 128 -5.48 -3.75 -11.23
CA PRO A 128 -6.27 -2.57 -10.91
C PRO A 128 -5.77 -1.36 -11.69
N GLU A 129 -6.69 -0.50 -12.08
CA GLU A 129 -6.36 0.87 -12.49
C GLU A 129 -6.00 1.70 -11.25
N PHE A 130 -4.88 2.41 -11.31
CA PHE A 130 -4.41 3.24 -10.21
C PHE A 130 -4.98 4.65 -10.32
N LEU A 131 -5.54 5.14 -9.22
CA LEU A 131 -5.98 6.51 -9.07
C LEU A 131 -5.28 7.14 -7.88
N LEU A 132 -5.05 8.45 -7.96
CA LEU A 132 -4.45 9.23 -6.89
C LEU A 132 -5.44 10.28 -6.37
N ASP A 133 -5.63 10.30 -5.06
CA ASP A 133 -6.31 11.38 -4.34
C ASP A 133 -5.31 12.51 -4.06
N LYS A 134 -5.03 13.31 -5.09
CA LYS A 134 -4.03 14.39 -5.01
C LYS A 134 -4.47 15.53 -4.08
N ASP A 135 -5.77 15.77 -3.99
CA ASP A 135 -6.33 16.90 -3.24
C ASP A 135 -6.81 16.51 -1.84
N TYR A 136 -6.57 15.26 -1.40
CA TYR A 136 -6.99 14.72 -0.10
C TYR A 136 -8.51 14.82 0.16
N ILE A 137 -9.31 14.71 -0.90
CA ILE A 137 -10.75 14.91 -0.79
C ILE A 137 -11.55 13.60 -0.74
N LEU A 138 -10.89 12.43 -0.82
CA LEU A 138 -11.59 11.14 -0.84
C LEU A 138 -12.48 10.93 0.40
N SER A 139 -11.99 11.29 1.60
CA SER A 139 -12.77 11.21 2.84
C SER A 139 -13.98 12.15 2.83
N SER A 140 -13.78 13.37 2.32
CA SER A 140 -14.84 14.37 2.19
C SER A 140 -15.92 13.95 1.19
N ILE A 141 -15.52 13.33 0.07
CA ILE A 141 -16.44 12.73 -0.90
C ILE A 141 -17.26 11.61 -0.24
N GLY A 142 -16.62 10.77 0.58
CA GLY A 142 -17.31 9.71 1.32
C GLY A 142 -18.46 10.26 2.16
N LEU A 143 -18.19 11.29 2.97
CA LEU A 143 -19.22 11.96 3.76
C LEU A 143 -20.29 12.63 2.90
N LEU A 144 -19.90 13.29 1.80
CA LEU A 144 -20.85 13.97 0.92
C LEU A 144 -21.80 12.99 0.21
N THR A 145 -21.38 11.74 0.01
CA THR A 145 -22.18 10.70 -0.65
C THR A 145 -23.44 10.37 0.16
N GLU A 146 -23.43 10.54 1.48
CA GLU A 146 -24.62 10.31 2.33
C GLU A 146 -25.71 11.37 2.13
N ILE A 147 -25.35 12.56 1.62
CA ILE A 147 -26.25 13.71 1.45
C ILE A 147 -26.63 13.90 -0.02
N VAL A 148 -25.63 13.95 -0.91
CA VAL A 148 -25.82 14.22 -2.35
C VAL A 148 -24.92 13.33 -3.22
N PRO A 149 -25.29 12.04 -3.42
CA PRO A 149 -24.47 11.05 -4.13
C PRO A 149 -23.99 11.52 -5.52
N ASP A 150 -24.87 12.11 -6.32
CA ASP A 150 -24.54 12.50 -7.71
C ASP A 150 -23.46 13.59 -7.77
N LYS A 151 -23.50 14.55 -6.83
CA LYS A 151 -22.49 15.60 -6.73
C LYS A 151 -21.18 15.06 -6.18
N ALA A 152 -21.25 14.16 -5.20
CA ALA A 152 -20.07 13.49 -4.66
C ALA A 152 -19.34 12.69 -5.74
N PHE A 153 -20.06 11.93 -6.55
CA PHE A 153 -19.49 11.19 -7.68
C PHE A 153 -18.86 12.10 -8.74
N THR A 154 -19.54 13.20 -9.08
CA THR A 154 -19.00 14.20 -10.01
C THR A 154 -17.70 14.80 -9.49
N LEU A 155 -17.63 15.08 -8.18
CA LEU A 155 -16.42 15.57 -7.52
C LEU A 155 -15.30 14.52 -7.55
N ALA A 156 -15.61 13.26 -7.25
CA ALA A 156 -14.65 12.17 -7.28
C ALA A 156 -13.99 12.02 -8.65
N LYS A 157 -14.79 11.98 -9.72
CA LYS A 157 -14.28 11.92 -11.10
C LYS A 157 -13.39 13.11 -11.48
N LYS A 158 -13.66 14.29 -10.91
CA LYS A 158 -12.89 15.50 -11.20
C LYS A 158 -11.51 15.47 -10.55
N HIS A 159 -11.42 14.96 -9.32
CA HIS A 159 -10.24 15.10 -8.47
C HIS A 159 -9.38 13.83 -8.37
N LEU A 160 -9.97 12.64 -8.45
CA LEU A 160 -9.22 11.39 -8.50
C LEU A 160 -8.61 11.23 -9.90
N LYS A 161 -7.28 11.24 -9.98
CA LYS A 161 -6.55 11.20 -11.26
C LYS A 161 -5.96 9.82 -11.51
N LYS A 162 -6.15 9.31 -12.72
CA LYS A 162 -5.47 8.08 -13.18
C LYS A 162 -3.96 8.32 -13.28
N ILE A 163 -3.17 7.33 -12.87
CA ILE A 163 -1.70 7.35 -12.86
C ILE A 163 -1.11 6.02 -13.33
#